data_AF-A0A3M1GIG7-F1
#
_entry.id   AF-A0A3M1GIG7-F1
#
_cell.length_a   1.000
_cell.length_b   1.000
_cell.length_c   1.000
_cell.angle_alpha   90.00
_cell.angle_beta   90.00
_cell.angle_gamma   90.00
#
_symmetry.space_group_name_H-M   'P 1'
#
loop_
_entity.id
_entity.type
_entity.pdbx_description
1 polymer ?
#
loop_
_entity_poly.entity_id
_entity_poly.type
_entity_poly.pdbx_seq_one_letter_code
_entity_poly.pdbx_strand_id
1 'polypeptide(L)' 'MSALFIAGTGTGIGKTFIAAALARALRAAGRGVRVAKPVLSGFDESDWRASDSARLLDAVGIVP' A
#
# COMPACT_ATOMS: atom_id res chain seq x y z
N MET A 1 0.51 15.40 12.99
CA MET A 1 0.66 14.27 12.04
C MET A 1 -0.44 13.27 12.35
N SER A 2 -1.19 12.78 11.36
CA SER A 2 -2.23 11.76 11.54
C SER A 2 -1.77 10.44 10.92
N ALA A 3 -2.02 9.31 11.59
CA ALA A 3 -1.70 7.98 11.09
C ALA A 3 -2.96 7.10 11.07
N LEU A 4 -3.05 6.21 10.09
CA LEU A 4 -4.13 5.23 9.95
C LEU A 4 -3.52 3.84 9.86
N PHE A 5 -4.05 2.91 10.66
CA PHE A 5 -3.67 1.50 10.60
C PHE A 5 -4.80 0.72 9.90
N ILE A 6 -4.47 0.11 8.76
CA ILE A 6 -5.42 -0.71 7.99
C ILE A 6 -5.30 -2.16 8.47
N ALA A 7 -6.24 -2.58 9.32
CA ALA A 7 -6.39 -3.95 9.79
C ALA A 7 -7.45 -4.70 8.97
N GLY A 8 -7.53 -6.02 9.16
CA GLY A 8 -8.62 -6.82 8.60
C GLY A 8 -8.63 -8.24 9.15
N THR A 9 -9.76 -8.92 9.00
CA THR A 9 -10.07 -10.21 9.64
C THR A 9 -9.31 -11.42 9.10
N GLY A 10 -8.59 -11.28 7.97
CA GLY A 10 -7.86 -12.37 7.34
C GLY A 10 -6.92 -11.91 6.23
N THR A 11 -6.30 -12.87 5.54
CA THR A 11 -5.48 -12.65 4.33
C THR A 11 -6.39 -12.57 3.09
N GLY A 12 -5.92 -11.95 2.00
CA GLY A 12 -6.68 -11.89 0.74
C GLY A 12 -7.94 -11.00 0.72
N ILE A 13 -8.41 -10.49 1.86
CA ILE A 13 -9.66 -9.71 1.97
C ILE A 13 -9.59 -8.25 1.48
N GLY A 14 -8.53 -7.85 0.78
CA GLY A 14 -8.45 -6.50 0.18
C GLY A 14 -7.83 -5.37 1.03
N LYS A 15 -7.12 -5.68 2.12
CA LYS A 15 -6.41 -4.65 2.93
C LYS A 15 -5.45 -3.78 2.10
N THR A 16 -4.63 -4.40 1.26
CA THR A 16 -3.70 -3.67 0.38
C THR A 16 -4.45 -2.81 -0.62
N PHE A 17 -5.55 -3.33 -1.17
CA PHE A 17 -6.39 -2.60 -2.12
C PHE A 17 -6.95 -1.32 -1.50
N ILE A 18 -7.56 -1.42 -0.31
CA ILE A 18 -8.15 -0.25 0.35
C ILE A 18 -7.08 0.75 0.81
N ALA A 19 -5.92 0.27 1.28
CA ALA A 19 -4.80 1.13 1.65
C ALA A 19 -4.27 1.93 0.45
N ALA A 20 -4.08 1.28 -0.70
CA ALA A 20 -3.66 1.92 -1.94
C ALA A 20 -4.71 2.91 -2.47
N ALA A 21 -6.00 2.54 -2.43
CA ALA A 21 -7.09 3.42 -2.84
C ALA A 21 -7.17 4.68 -1.96
N LEU A 22 -7.04 4.53 -0.65
CA LEU A 22 -7.02 5.66 0.29
C LEU A 22 -5.82 6.58 0.04
N ALA A 23 -4.64 6.01 -0.19
CA ALA A 23 -3.44 6.78 -0.51
C ALA A 23 -3.62 7.61 -1.80
N ARG A 24 -4.16 7.00 -2.86
CA ARG A 24 -4.48 7.70 -4.12
C ARG A 24 -5.50 8.82 -3.91
N ALA A 25 -6.58 8.56 -3.17
CA ALA A 25 -7.62 9.56 -2.89
C ALA A 25 -7.07 10.75 -2.09
N LEU A 26 -6.27 10.50 -1.06
CA LEU A 26 -5.64 11.56 -0.26
C LEU A 26 -4.65 12.38 -1.09
N ARG A 27 -3.86 11.74 -1.97
CA ARG A 27 -2.98 12.46 -2.90
C ARG A 27 -3.76 13.31 -3.90
N ALA A 28 -4.86 12.78 -4.46
CA ALA A 28 -5.74 13.53 -5.35
C ALA A 28 -6.36 14.76 -4.64
N ALA A 29 -6.56 14.68 -3.32
CA ALA A 29 -6.97 15.81 -2.48
C ALA A 29 -5.82 16.75 -2.07
N GLY A 30 -4.64 16.66 -2.72
CA GLY A 30 -3.49 17.53 -2.46
C GLY A 30 -2.75 17.23 -1.15
N ARG A 31 -2.96 16.06 -0.52
CA ARG A 31 -2.31 15.70 0.74
C ARG A 31 -1.00 14.95 0.49
N GLY A 32 0.03 15.31 1.26
CA GLY A 32 1.23 14.49 1.37
C GLY A 32 0.92 13.18 2.10
N VAL A 33 1.19 12.04 1.45
CA VAL A 33 0.89 10.70 1.98
C VAL A 33 2.15 9.85 1.95
N ARG A 34 2.38 9.10 3.03
CA ARG A 34 3.33 7.99 3.06
C ARG A 34 2.59 6.72 3.38
N VAL A 35 3.05 5.61 2.81
CA VAL A 35 2.56 4.26 3.08
C VAL A 35 3.72 3.44 3.64
N ALA A 36 3.40 2.49 4.52
CA ALA A 36 4.38 1.58 5.08
C ALA A 36 3.77 0.18 5.19
N LYS A 37 4.54 -0.83 4.77
CA LYS A 37 4.28 -2.23 5.06
C LYS A 37 5.53 -2.80 5.72
N PRO A 38 5.63 -2.75 7.07
CA PRO A 38 6.88 -3.03 7.79
C PRO A 38 7.29 -4.51 7.71
N VAL A 39 6.34 -5.42 7.48
CA VAL A 39 6.60 -6.84 7.35
C VAL A 39 5.98 -7.34 6.06
N LEU A 40 6.79 -8.04 5.27
CA LEU A 40 6.40 -8.69 4.03
C LEU A 40 6.83 -10.16 4.10
N SER A 41 5.92 -11.06 3.76
CA SER A 41 6.19 -12.49 3.59
C SER A 41 5.74 -12.93 2.20
N GLY A 42 6.28 -14.05 1.72
CA GLY A 42 5.96 -14.58 0.39
C GLY A 42 6.36 -13.63 -0.75
N PHE A 43 7.48 -12.92 -0.59
CA PHE A 43 8.03 -12.07 -1.64
C PHE A 43 8.81 -12.93 -2.65
N ASP A 44 8.45 -12.78 -3.92
CA ASP A 44 9.19 -13.33 -5.05
C ASP A 44 9.88 -12.16 -5.77
N GLU A 45 11.21 -12.22 -5.85
CA GLU A 45 12.00 -11.20 -6.50
C GLU A 45 11.78 -11.18 -8.03
N SER A 46 11.45 -12.33 -8.62
CA SER A 46 11.16 -12.45 -10.06
C SER A 46 9.79 -11.84 -10.45
N ASP A 47 8.88 -11.71 -9.49
CA ASP A 47 7.56 -11.08 -9.65
C ASP A 47 7.29 -10.00 -8.58
N TRP A 48 8.32 -9.21 -8.26
CA TRP A 48 8.22 -8.20 -7.20
C TRP A 48 7.10 -7.18 -7.46
N ARG A 49 6.74 -6.93 -8.74
CA ARG A 49 5.70 -5.99 -9.15
C ARG A 49 4.31 -6.43 -8.73
N ALA A 50 4.05 -7.74 -8.64
CA ALA A 50 2.79 -8.26 -8.14
C ALA A 50 2.64 -8.11 -6.61
N SER A 51 3.73 -7.82 -5.89
CA SER A 51 3.74 -7.72 -4.44
C SER A 51 2.85 -6.59 -3.91
N ASP A 52 2.35 -6.77 -2.69
CA ASP A 52 1.60 -5.74 -1.98
C ASP A 52 2.41 -4.45 -1.80
N SER A 53 3.72 -4.56 -1.55
CA SER A 53 4.59 -3.39 -1.35
C SER A 53 4.73 -2.59 -2.64
N ALA A 54 4.90 -3.24 -3.79
CA ALA A 54 4.92 -2.56 -5.08
C ALA A 54 3.62 -1.79 -5.35
N ARG A 55 2.46 -2.40 -5.06
CA ARG A 55 1.14 -1.76 -5.20
C ARG A 55 0.98 -0.54 -4.29
N LEU A 56 1.54 -0.57 -3.08
CA LEU A 56 1.51 0.56 -2.16
C LEU A 56 2.44 1.69 -2.62
N LEU A 57 3.65 1.37 -3.09
CA LEU A 57 4.60 2.35 -3.62
C LEU A 57 4.04 3.07 -4.85
N ASP A 58 3.46 2.34 -5.80
CA ASP A 58 2.77 2.89 -6.97
C ASP A 58 1.65 3.87 -6.56
N ALA A 59 0.85 3.53 -5.54
CA ALA A 59 -0.23 4.39 -5.04
C ALA A 59 0.28 5.76 -4.55
N VAL A 60 1.51 5.84 -4.06
CA VAL A 60 2.14 7.10 -3.65
C VAL A 60 3.06 7.71 -4.72
N GLY A 61 3.08 7.15 -5.93
CA GLY A 61 3.85 7.64 -7.07
C GLY A 61 5.35 7.34 -6.97
N ILE A 62 5.72 6.33 -6.18
CA ILE A 62 7.08 5.80 -6.12
C ILE A 62 7.07 4.54 -6.97
N VAL A 63 7.68 4.60 -8.15
CA VAL A 63 7.87 3.41 -8.99
C VAL A 63 9.25 2.83 -8.66
N PRO A 64 9.35 1.58 -8.19
CA PRO A 64 10.64 0.93 -7.96
C PRO A 64 11.35 0.53 -9.25
#